data_AF-D6PD14-F1
#
_entry.id   AF-D6PD14-F1
#
_cell.length_a   1.000
_cell.length_b   1.000
_cell.length_c   1.000
_cell.angle_alpha   90.00
_cell.angle_beta   90.00
_cell.angle_gamma   90.00
#
_symmetry.space_group_name_H-M   'P 1'
#
loop_
_entity.id
_entity.type
_entity.pdbx_description
1 polymer ?
#
loop_
_entity_poly.entity_id
_entity_poly.type
_entity_poly.pdbx_seq_one_letter_code
_entity_poly.pdbx_strand_id
1 'polypeptide(L)'
;MVLLNHRSDGGLSDLLRFWGLTVGHNTVLDQDNTLGDGSITLRQYVHHPVVQTLHREQLPVRLLLPRTISPLPGTDPLATKQKMYPLIQTGPQGKAYRNFLQSNAGTQPTLEHQGALPVAAAVERDTLEGVNTDHLARIVVIGDSLFLSNQMIDKEGNRELAWHTVNWLLDRSHLLHAIGPQPIQTYRFEFKANEFRNLAVILVGLMPLSTLTLGILVWLRRRT
;
A
#
# COMPACT_ATOMS: atom_id res chain seq x y z
N MET A 1 -1.68 13.78 -10.41
CA MET A 1 -1.26 12.68 -9.50
C MET A 1 -0.24 13.26 -8.54
N VAL A 2 -0.43 13.07 -7.24
CA VAL A 2 0.48 13.55 -6.19
C VAL A 2 1.01 12.36 -5.41
N LEU A 3 2.33 12.30 -5.27
CA LEU A 3 3.00 11.22 -4.56
C LEU A 3 3.75 11.79 -3.38
N LEU A 4 3.58 11.15 -2.23
CA LEU A 4 4.02 11.69 -0.96
C LEU A 4 5.13 10.82 -0.37
N ASN A 5 6.30 11.41 -0.16
CA ASN A 5 7.41 10.72 0.47
C ASN A 5 7.18 10.63 1.99
N HIS A 6 7.64 9.57 2.63
CA HIS A 6 7.56 9.41 4.07
C HIS A 6 8.41 10.43 4.87
N ARG A 7 9.39 11.10 4.26
CA ARG A 7 10.28 12.09 4.90
C ARG A 7 9.83 13.54 4.76
N SER A 8 8.96 13.85 3.82
CA SER A 8 8.53 15.23 3.54
C SER A 8 7.16 15.26 2.88
N ASP A 9 6.31 16.19 3.31
CA ASP A 9 5.05 16.56 2.67
C ASP A 9 5.21 17.63 1.58
N GLY A 10 6.40 18.21 1.43
CA GLY A 10 6.69 19.25 0.45
C GLY A 10 5.82 20.50 0.60
N GLY A 11 5.21 20.72 1.77
CA GLY A 11 4.23 21.80 1.98
C GLY A 11 2.88 21.60 1.27
N LEU A 12 2.60 20.41 0.76
CA LEU A 12 1.36 20.12 0.02
C LEU A 12 0.16 19.84 0.94
N SER A 13 0.36 19.74 2.25
CA SER A 13 -0.67 19.37 3.23
C SER A 13 -1.88 20.31 3.18
N ASP A 14 -1.67 21.62 3.10
CA ASP A 14 -2.76 22.61 3.04
C ASP A 14 -3.50 22.57 1.71
N LEU A 15 -2.77 22.39 0.61
CA LEU A 15 -3.37 22.21 -0.72
C LEU A 15 -4.25 20.95 -0.73
N LEU A 16 -3.74 19.82 -0.25
CA LEU A 16 -4.48 18.57 -0.22
C LEU A 16 -5.69 18.66 0.70
N ARG A 17 -5.59 19.40 1.82
CA ARG A 17 -6.73 19.70 2.68
C ARG A 17 -7.81 20.50 1.96
N PHE A 18 -7.43 21.50 1.15
CA PHE A 18 -8.37 22.23 0.30
C PHE A 18 -9.08 21.32 -0.72
N TRP A 19 -8.37 20.31 -1.22
CA TRP A 19 -8.94 19.24 -2.07
C TRP A 19 -9.72 18.17 -1.27
N GLY A 20 -9.90 18.33 0.03
CA GLY A 20 -10.68 17.39 0.83
C GLY A 20 -9.90 16.18 1.36
N LEU A 21 -8.57 16.20 1.31
CA LEU A 21 -7.74 15.09 1.81
C LEU A 21 -6.89 15.51 3.01
N THR A 22 -6.83 14.66 4.01
CA THR A 22 -5.91 14.79 5.14
C THR A 22 -4.71 13.87 4.95
N VAL A 23 -3.51 14.45 5.03
CA VAL A 23 -2.25 13.73 4.98
C VAL A 23 -1.76 13.47 6.41
N GLY A 24 -1.49 12.21 6.73
CA GLY A 24 -0.89 11.82 8.00
C GLY A 24 0.60 12.18 8.06
N HIS A 25 1.05 12.61 9.23
CA HIS A 25 2.48 12.76 9.55
C HIS A 25 3.00 11.48 10.23
N ASN A 26 2.63 10.34 9.65
CA ASN A 26 2.86 9.02 10.21
C ASN A 26 3.38 8.06 9.14
N THR A 27 3.98 6.97 9.60
CA THR A 27 4.36 5.83 8.79
C THR A 27 3.41 4.69 9.09
N VAL A 28 2.80 4.16 8.04
CA VAL A 28 1.86 3.06 8.10
C VAL A 28 2.61 1.75 8.00
N LEU A 29 2.35 0.85 8.95
CA LEU A 29 2.89 -0.48 9.03
C LEU A 29 1.74 -1.49 9.08
N ASP A 30 1.92 -2.62 8.42
CA ASP A 30 0.95 -3.71 8.42
C ASP A 30 1.71 -5.03 8.51
N GLN A 31 1.94 -5.51 9.74
CA GLN A 31 2.84 -6.63 10.00
C GLN A 31 2.44 -7.91 9.24
N ASP A 32 1.14 -8.14 9.06
CA ASP A 32 0.61 -9.32 8.36
C ASP A 32 0.84 -9.27 6.85
N ASN A 33 1.08 -8.07 6.33
CA ASN A 33 1.28 -7.78 4.91
C ASN A 33 2.66 -7.21 4.59
N THR A 34 3.56 -7.15 5.58
CA THR A 34 4.94 -6.67 5.42
C THR A 34 5.82 -7.78 4.85
N LEU A 35 6.55 -7.45 3.80
CA LEU A 35 7.55 -8.32 3.17
C LEU A 35 8.91 -8.15 3.84
N GLY A 36 9.84 -9.07 3.56
CA GLY A 36 11.18 -9.08 4.17
C GLY A 36 12.03 -7.84 3.90
N ASP A 37 11.70 -7.05 2.88
CA ASP A 37 12.36 -5.77 2.56
C ASP A 37 11.72 -4.56 3.26
N GLY A 38 10.71 -4.78 4.11
CA GLY A 38 10.00 -3.72 4.83
C GLY A 38 8.91 -3.01 4.02
N SER A 39 8.70 -3.39 2.76
CA SER A 39 7.55 -2.93 1.99
C SER A 39 6.27 -3.63 2.43
N ILE A 40 5.12 -2.99 2.20
CA ILE A 40 3.81 -3.55 2.50
C ILE A 40 3.07 -3.88 1.20
N THR A 41 2.44 -5.05 1.19
CA THR A 41 1.66 -5.55 0.05
C THR A 41 0.18 -5.41 0.34
N LEU A 42 -0.48 -4.49 -0.37
CA LEU A 42 -1.87 -4.09 -0.13
C LEU A 42 -2.80 -4.77 -1.13
N ARG A 43 -3.92 -5.27 -0.62
CA ARG A 43 -4.94 -6.00 -1.41
C ARG A 43 -6.36 -5.48 -1.18
N GLN A 44 -6.53 -4.57 -0.23
CA GLN A 44 -7.83 -4.02 0.12
C GLN A 44 -8.07 -2.76 -0.71
N TYR A 45 -8.96 -2.91 -1.68
CA TYR A 45 -9.36 -1.86 -2.60
C TYR A 45 -10.79 -1.45 -2.33
N VAL A 46 -11.03 -0.15 -2.37
CA VAL A 46 -12.38 0.41 -2.33
C VAL A 46 -12.89 0.55 -3.77
N HIS A 47 -14.18 0.38 -3.98
CA HIS A 47 -14.78 0.44 -5.31
C HIS A 47 -14.51 1.79 -5.99
N HIS A 48 -13.63 1.80 -6.99
CA HIS A 48 -13.29 2.97 -7.80
C HIS A 48 -12.65 2.53 -9.13
N PRO A 49 -12.90 3.20 -10.27
CA PRO A 49 -12.37 2.79 -11.57
C PRO A 49 -10.84 2.64 -11.62
N VAL A 50 -10.10 3.48 -10.88
CA VAL A 50 -8.62 3.43 -10.80
C VAL A 50 -8.10 2.10 -10.27
N VAL A 51 -8.82 1.45 -9.35
CA VAL A 51 -8.37 0.22 -8.68
C VAL A 51 -9.24 -0.99 -9.01
N GLN A 52 -10.24 -0.83 -9.87
CA GLN A 52 -11.19 -1.89 -10.19
C GLN A 52 -10.51 -3.09 -10.85
N THR A 53 -9.62 -2.85 -11.82
CA THR A 53 -8.84 -3.90 -12.47
C THR A 53 -7.91 -4.60 -11.47
N LEU A 54 -7.23 -3.84 -10.61
CA LEU A 54 -6.37 -4.39 -9.55
C LEU A 54 -7.15 -5.32 -8.62
N HIS A 55 -8.36 -4.91 -8.25
CA HIS A 55 -9.25 -5.72 -7.42
C HIS A 55 -9.72 -6.99 -8.14
N ARG A 56 -10.18 -6.87 -9.39
CA ARG A 56 -10.69 -7.99 -10.18
C ARG A 56 -9.63 -9.05 -10.45
N GLU A 57 -8.43 -8.63 -10.85
CA GLU A 57 -7.30 -9.51 -11.15
C GLU A 57 -6.53 -9.93 -9.89
N GLN A 58 -6.99 -9.50 -8.70
CA GLN A 58 -6.33 -9.77 -7.41
C GLN A 58 -4.85 -9.35 -7.37
N LEU A 59 -4.48 -8.34 -8.17
CA LEU A 59 -3.14 -7.78 -8.25
C LEU A 59 -2.90 -6.92 -7.00
N PRO A 60 -1.94 -7.27 -6.13
CA PRO A 60 -1.62 -6.43 -5.00
C PRO A 60 -0.84 -5.17 -5.42
N VAL A 61 -0.83 -4.14 -4.58
CA VAL A 61 0.00 -2.96 -4.75
C VAL A 61 1.07 -2.95 -3.66
N ARG A 62 2.30 -2.64 -4.01
CA ARG A 62 3.44 -2.66 -3.09
C ARG A 62 3.93 -1.26 -2.80
N LEU A 63 3.81 -0.84 -1.55
CA LEU A 63 4.26 0.48 -1.09
C LEU A 63 5.38 0.34 -0.07
N LEU A 64 6.30 1.30 -0.03
CA LEU A 64 7.40 1.34 0.92
C LEU A 64 7.19 2.47 1.94
N LEU A 65 6.88 2.08 3.19
CA LEU A 65 6.65 3.01 4.30
C LEU A 65 5.62 4.11 3.98
N PRO A 66 4.41 3.77 3.48
CA PRO A 66 3.43 4.77 3.08
C PRO A 66 2.90 5.57 4.28
N ARG A 67 2.30 6.72 3.98
CA ARG A 67 1.56 7.56 4.93
C ARG A 67 0.06 7.36 4.80
N THR A 68 -0.70 7.69 5.85
CA THR A 68 -2.16 7.69 5.75
C THR A 68 -2.64 8.84 4.87
N ILE A 69 -3.52 8.55 3.90
CA ILE A 69 -4.20 9.52 3.04
C ILE A 69 -5.70 9.31 3.21
N SER A 70 -6.32 10.16 4.03
CA SER A 70 -7.72 10.00 4.41
C SER A 70 -8.58 11.10 3.78
N PRO A 71 -9.73 10.77 3.18
CA PRO A 71 -10.76 11.76 2.89
C PRO A 71 -11.18 12.52 4.15
N LEU A 72 -11.52 13.80 4.00
CA LEU A 72 -12.13 14.57 5.08
C LEU A 72 -13.46 13.93 5.50
N PRO A 73 -13.80 13.96 6.80
CA PRO A 73 -15.10 13.49 7.26
C PRO A 73 -16.21 14.31 6.61
N GLY A 74 -17.35 13.67 6.32
CA GLY A 74 -18.50 14.34 5.69
C GLY A 74 -19.12 15.49 6.50
N THR A 75 -18.69 15.68 7.75
CA THR A 75 -19.03 16.82 8.61
C THR A 75 -18.22 18.08 8.27
N ASP A 76 -17.14 17.96 7.51
CA ASP A 76 -16.33 19.11 7.09
C ASP A 76 -17.05 19.88 5.96
N PRO A 77 -17.22 21.21 6.07
CA PRO A 77 -17.84 22.02 5.02
C PRO A 77 -17.19 21.89 3.64
N LEU A 78 -15.90 21.57 3.59
CA LEU A 78 -15.16 21.35 2.34
C LEU A 78 -15.48 20.00 1.67
N ALA A 79 -15.96 19.02 2.44
CA ALA A 79 -16.34 17.70 1.96
C ALA A 79 -17.62 17.74 1.12
N THR A 80 -18.53 18.69 1.37
CA THR A 80 -19.82 18.78 0.65
C THR A 80 -19.65 19.18 -0.82
N LYS A 81 -18.55 19.85 -1.17
CA LYS A 81 -18.30 20.35 -2.54
C LYS A 81 -17.54 19.38 -3.44
N GLN A 82 -17.06 18.26 -2.90
CA GLN A 82 -16.06 17.42 -3.55
C GLN A 82 -16.38 15.94 -3.32
N LYS A 83 -16.31 15.12 -4.36
CA LYS A 83 -16.45 13.67 -4.22
C LYS A 83 -15.09 13.08 -3.91
N MET A 84 -14.98 12.40 -2.78
CA MET A 84 -13.71 11.86 -2.30
C MET A 84 -13.84 10.36 -2.10
N TYR A 85 -12.88 9.61 -2.63
CA TYR A 85 -12.88 8.15 -2.63
C TYR A 85 -11.56 7.66 -2.03
N PRO A 86 -11.57 6.94 -0.91
CA PRO A 86 -10.40 6.14 -0.56
C PRO A 86 -10.20 5.10 -1.68
N LEU A 87 -8.95 4.76 -2.01
CA LEU A 87 -8.62 3.83 -3.09
C LEU A 87 -8.06 2.52 -2.55
N ILE A 88 -7.08 2.63 -1.67
CA ILE A 88 -6.30 1.50 -1.14
C ILE A 88 -6.23 1.63 0.37
N GLN A 89 -6.48 0.52 1.07
CA GLN A 89 -6.43 0.43 2.52
C GLN A 89 -5.44 -0.66 2.97
N THR A 90 -4.88 -0.48 4.16
CA THR A 90 -4.19 -1.55 4.88
C THR A 90 -5.16 -2.63 5.33
N GLY A 91 -4.63 -3.80 5.69
CA GLY A 91 -5.40 -4.80 6.41
C GLY A 91 -5.97 -4.30 7.74
N PRO A 92 -6.86 -5.08 8.39
CA PRO A 92 -7.56 -4.67 9.60
C PRO A 92 -6.64 -4.39 10.80
N GLN A 93 -5.41 -4.90 10.77
CA GLN A 93 -4.40 -4.74 11.82
C GLN A 93 -3.32 -3.70 11.46
N GLY A 94 -3.55 -2.87 10.44
CA GLY A 94 -2.66 -1.77 10.08
C GLY A 94 -2.50 -0.78 11.22
N LYS A 95 -1.30 -0.21 11.36
CA LYS A 95 -0.94 0.73 12.42
C LYS A 95 -0.20 1.93 11.84
N ALA A 96 -0.60 3.13 12.22
CA ALA A 96 0.09 4.36 11.88
C ALA A 96 0.94 4.84 13.06
N TYR A 97 2.24 5.01 12.83
CA TYR A 97 3.19 5.47 13.84
C TYR A 97 3.75 6.84 13.49
N ARG A 98 3.68 7.78 14.43
CA ARG A 98 4.44 9.03 14.37
C ARG A 98 5.89 8.78 14.79
N ASN A 99 6.82 9.52 14.19
CA ASN A 99 8.26 9.49 14.51
C ASN A 99 8.91 8.10 14.33
N PHE A 100 8.31 7.22 13.52
CA PHE A 100 8.79 5.86 13.30
C PHE A 100 10.24 5.80 12.76
N LEU A 101 10.59 6.76 11.91
CA LEU A 101 11.90 6.83 11.25
C LEU A 101 12.86 7.85 11.90
N GLN A 102 12.44 8.52 12.99
CA GLN A 102 13.27 9.48 13.68
C GLN A 102 14.22 8.75 14.63
N SER A 103 15.48 8.63 14.21
CA SER A 103 16.54 7.95 14.96
C SER A 103 17.24 8.84 16.01
N ASN A 104 16.71 10.04 16.32
CA ASN A 104 17.33 10.93 17.31
C ASN A 104 16.94 10.50 18.73
N ALA A 105 17.94 10.52 19.62
CA ALA A 105 18.05 9.75 20.87
C ALA A 105 17.05 10.10 22.00
N GLY A 106 15.75 9.96 21.77
CA GLY A 106 14.74 10.09 22.83
C GLY A 106 13.28 10.03 22.36
N THR A 107 13.02 10.13 21.06
CA THR A 107 11.65 10.13 20.53
C THR A 107 11.21 8.72 20.18
N GLN A 108 10.39 8.11 21.04
CA GLN A 108 9.83 6.78 20.78
C GLN A 108 8.72 6.86 19.72
N PRO A 109 8.61 5.86 18.82
CA PRO A 109 7.48 5.75 17.91
C PRO A 109 6.17 5.76 18.68
N THR A 110 5.27 6.67 18.32
CA THR A 110 3.97 6.82 18.99
C THR A 110 2.88 6.28 18.07
N LEU A 111 2.08 5.33 18.55
CA LEU A 111 0.93 4.80 17.82
C LEU A 111 -0.19 5.86 17.79
N GLU A 112 -0.61 6.26 16.59
CA GLU A 112 -1.71 7.22 16.40
C GLU A 112 -3.03 6.54 16.09
N HIS A 113 -3.01 5.59 15.14
CA HIS A 113 -4.20 4.94 14.62
C HIS A 113 -3.94 3.46 14.38
N GLN A 114 -4.99 2.65 14.55
CA GLN A 114 -4.99 1.22 14.25
C GLN A 114 -6.29 0.86 13.53
N GLY A 115 -6.20 0.02 12.49
CA GLY A 115 -7.34 -0.45 11.70
C GLY A 115 -7.03 -0.57 10.21
N ALA A 116 -8.08 -0.59 9.40
CA ALA A 116 -7.98 -0.43 7.95
C ALA A 116 -7.73 1.05 7.61
N LEU A 117 -6.48 1.40 7.38
CA LEU A 117 -6.03 2.77 7.17
C LEU A 117 -5.93 3.06 5.67
N PRO A 118 -6.56 4.13 5.16
CA PRO A 118 -6.42 4.50 3.76
C PRO A 118 -5.02 5.09 3.52
N VAL A 119 -4.36 4.62 2.47
CA VAL A 119 -3.01 5.07 2.06
C VAL A 119 -3.00 5.71 0.68
N ALA A 120 -4.14 5.67 -0.02
CA ALA A 120 -4.36 6.36 -1.27
C ALA A 120 -5.81 6.82 -1.38
N ALA A 121 -6.04 7.97 -2.01
CA ALA A 121 -7.36 8.53 -2.23
C ALA A 121 -7.44 9.27 -3.57
N ALA A 122 -8.64 9.30 -4.15
CA ALA A 122 -9.00 10.09 -5.31
C ALA A 122 -10.02 11.16 -4.93
N VAL A 123 -9.97 12.30 -5.60
CA VAL A 123 -10.97 13.35 -5.47
C VAL A 123 -11.40 13.82 -6.84
N GLU A 124 -12.69 14.02 -7.01
CA GLU A 124 -13.30 14.71 -8.13
C GLU A 124 -14.00 15.98 -7.63
N ARG A 125 -13.73 17.08 -8.33
CA ARG A 125 -14.29 18.39 -8.01
C ARG A 125 -14.85 19.02 -9.27
N ASP A 126 -16.01 19.65 -9.14
CA ASP A 126 -16.57 20.46 -10.20
C ASP A 126 -15.77 21.76 -10.36
N THR A 127 -15.44 22.11 -11.60
CA THR A 127 -14.55 23.23 -11.90
C THR A 127 -15.27 24.58 -11.86
N LEU A 128 -16.60 24.60 -11.97
CA LEU A 128 -17.41 25.82 -11.95
C LEU A 128 -18.65 25.63 -11.05
N GLU A 129 -18.82 26.50 -10.04
CA GLU A 129 -20.06 26.52 -9.24
C GLU A 129 -21.23 26.96 -10.13
N GLY A 130 -22.22 26.09 -10.32
CA GLY A 130 -23.47 26.42 -11.04
C GLY A 130 -23.45 26.16 -12.55
N VAL A 131 -22.38 25.58 -13.10
CA VAL A 131 -22.33 25.15 -14.50
C VAL A 131 -21.95 23.67 -14.53
N ASN A 132 -22.91 22.79 -14.87
CA ASN A 132 -22.63 21.39 -15.19
C ASN A 132 -21.71 21.37 -16.40
N THR A 133 -20.41 21.30 -16.16
CA THR A 133 -19.40 21.14 -17.20
C THR A 133 -19.01 19.67 -17.22
N ASP A 134 -18.87 19.06 -18.40
CA ASP A 134 -18.42 17.67 -18.53
C ASP A 134 -16.96 17.44 -18.06
N HIS A 135 -16.28 18.49 -17.57
CA HIS A 135 -14.88 18.47 -17.18
C HIS A 135 -14.73 18.67 -15.67
N LEU A 136 -14.71 17.55 -14.95
CA LEU A 136 -14.36 17.49 -13.53
C LEU A 136 -12.84 17.59 -13.36
N ALA A 137 -12.38 18.38 -12.39
CA ALA A 137 -11.00 18.35 -11.97
C ALA A 137 -10.76 17.16 -11.06
N ARG A 138 -9.75 16.36 -11.38
CA ARG A 138 -9.44 15.12 -10.67
C ARG A 138 -8.03 15.16 -10.08
N ILE A 139 -7.89 14.62 -8.87
CA ILE A 139 -6.60 14.37 -8.24
C ILE A 139 -6.59 12.97 -7.63
N VAL A 140 -5.44 12.31 -7.73
CA VAL A 140 -5.15 11.07 -7.02
C VAL A 140 -3.90 11.31 -6.18
N VAL A 141 -3.98 10.95 -4.91
CA VAL A 141 -2.90 11.07 -3.93
C VAL A 141 -2.55 9.69 -3.40
N ILE A 142 -1.26 9.36 -3.43
CA ILE A 142 -0.74 8.10 -2.88
C ILE A 142 0.32 8.45 -1.83
N GLY A 143 0.21 7.83 -0.66
CA GLY A 143 1.06 8.06 0.50
C GLY A 143 2.49 7.54 0.38
N ASP A 144 2.94 7.12 -0.80
CA ASP A 144 4.29 6.65 -1.08
C ASP A 144 4.77 7.20 -2.43
N SER A 145 5.97 7.77 -2.46
CA SER A 145 6.64 8.23 -3.67
C SER A 145 7.52 7.18 -4.33
N LEU A 146 7.92 6.14 -3.60
CA LEU A 146 8.89 5.13 -4.03
C LEU A 146 8.27 3.98 -4.81
N PHE A 147 6.94 3.80 -4.77
CA PHE A 147 6.27 2.71 -5.50
C PHE A 147 6.47 2.75 -7.03
N LEU A 148 6.78 3.92 -7.61
CA LEU A 148 7.16 4.08 -9.03
C LEU A 148 8.67 4.25 -9.27
N SER A 149 9.49 4.04 -8.26
CA SER A 149 10.94 3.97 -8.47
C SER A 149 11.29 2.80 -9.40
N ASN A 150 12.46 2.86 -10.03
CA ASN A 150 12.94 1.80 -10.95
C ASN A 150 12.95 0.40 -10.30
N GLN A 151 13.04 0.32 -8.97
CA GLN A 151 13.04 -0.95 -8.23
C GLN A 151 11.63 -1.47 -7.93
N MET A 152 10.62 -0.59 -7.94
CA MET A 152 9.26 -0.88 -7.48
C MET A 152 8.22 -0.83 -8.59
N ILE A 153 8.48 -0.16 -9.71
CA ILE A 153 7.49 -0.01 -10.79
C ILE A 153 7.04 -1.37 -11.36
N ASP A 154 7.96 -2.32 -11.48
CA ASP A 154 7.70 -3.69 -11.96
C ASP A 154 7.34 -4.68 -10.85
N LYS A 155 7.15 -4.19 -9.61
CA LYS A 155 6.69 -5.02 -8.50
C LYS A 155 5.17 -5.03 -8.45
N GLU A 156 4.61 -6.24 -8.42
CA GLU A 156 3.18 -6.45 -8.25
C GLU A 156 2.35 -5.60 -9.24
N GLY A 157 1.26 -4.98 -8.80
CA GLY A 157 0.38 -4.11 -9.59
C GLY A 157 0.78 -2.63 -9.63
N ASN A 158 2.02 -2.25 -9.28
CA ASN A 158 2.42 -0.83 -9.22
C ASN A 158 2.33 -0.11 -10.58
N ARG A 159 2.82 -0.75 -11.64
CA ARG A 159 2.71 -0.28 -13.02
C ARG A 159 1.25 -0.12 -13.45
N GLU A 160 0.42 -1.11 -13.17
CA GLU A 160 -1.02 -1.10 -13.50
C GLU A 160 -1.76 0.01 -12.75
N LEU A 161 -1.47 0.20 -11.46
CA LEU A 161 -2.03 1.31 -10.68
C LEU A 161 -1.69 2.67 -11.31
N ALA A 162 -0.43 2.87 -11.73
CA ALA A 162 -0.02 4.10 -12.40
C ALA A 162 -0.75 4.31 -13.72
N TRP A 163 -0.85 3.26 -14.53
CA TRP A 163 -1.55 3.28 -15.82
C TRP A 163 -3.02 3.68 -15.66
N HIS A 164 -3.74 3.02 -14.76
CA HIS A 164 -5.14 3.34 -14.49
C HIS A 164 -5.33 4.72 -13.86
N THR A 165 -4.41 5.14 -12.97
CA THR A 165 -4.43 6.48 -12.38
C THR A 165 -4.30 7.56 -13.45
N VAL A 166 -3.31 7.44 -14.34
CA VAL A 166 -3.08 8.44 -15.40
C VAL A 166 -4.27 8.48 -16.37
N ASN A 167 -4.78 7.33 -16.80
CA ASN A 167 -5.93 7.29 -17.72
C ASN A 167 -7.20 7.87 -17.09
N TRP A 168 -7.43 7.64 -15.80
CA TRP A 168 -8.57 8.22 -15.09
C TRP A 168 -8.44 9.73 -14.92
N LEU A 169 -7.23 10.22 -14.61
CA LEU A 169 -6.95 11.65 -14.51
C LEU A 169 -7.10 12.39 -15.85
N LEU A 170 -6.85 11.73 -16.98
CA LEU A 170 -7.01 12.27 -18.33
C LEU A 170 -8.42 12.08 -18.91
N ASP A 171 -9.38 11.64 -18.09
CA ASP A 171 -10.74 11.31 -18.50
C ASP A 171 -10.85 10.29 -19.66
N ARG A 172 -9.86 9.41 -19.77
CA ARG A 172 -9.83 8.32 -20.75
C ARG A 172 -10.48 7.07 -20.17
N SER A 173 -11.73 7.18 -19.77
CA SER A 173 -12.50 6.12 -19.10
C SER A 173 -12.56 4.81 -19.92
N HIS A 174 -12.55 4.89 -21.25
CA HIS A 174 -12.51 3.71 -22.14
C HIS A 174 -11.22 2.87 -22.00
N LEU A 175 -10.08 3.49 -21.65
CA LEU A 175 -8.80 2.79 -21.45
C LEU A 175 -8.67 2.15 -20.06
N LEU A 176 -9.60 2.43 -19.14
CA LEU A 176 -9.59 1.83 -17.80
C LEU A 176 -9.97 0.34 -17.82
N HIS A 177 -10.59 -0.12 -18.91
CA HIS A 177 -10.98 -1.51 -19.11
C HIS A 177 -9.91 -2.35 -19.85
N ALA A 178 -8.92 -1.69 -20.44
CA ALA A 178 -7.87 -2.34 -21.22
C ALA A 178 -6.66 -2.67 -20.33
N ILE A 179 -6.22 -3.92 -20.39
CA ILE A 179 -5.07 -4.45 -19.64
C ILE A 179 -3.80 -3.86 -20.26
N GLY A 180 -2.87 -3.37 -19.42
CA GLY A 180 -1.55 -2.90 -19.85
C GLY A 180 -0.71 -3.99 -20.54
N PRO A 181 0.44 -3.63 -21.16
CA PRO A 181 1.32 -4.60 -21.79
C PRO A 181 1.76 -5.69 -20.81
N GLN A 182 1.70 -6.95 -21.24
CA GLN A 182 1.97 -8.13 -20.41
C GLN A 182 3.36 -8.04 -19.76
N PRO A 183 3.47 -8.06 -18.42
CA PRO A 183 4.75 -7.95 -17.74
C PRO A 183 5.60 -9.20 -17.99
N ILE A 184 6.91 -9.00 -18.15
CA ILE A 184 7.87 -10.10 -18.19
C ILE A 184 7.92 -10.70 -16.78
N GLN A 185 7.37 -11.90 -16.61
CA GLN A 185 7.29 -12.55 -15.31
C GLN A 185 8.68 -13.04 -14.87
N THR A 186 9.39 -12.23 -14.10
CA THR A 186 10.51 -12.72 -13.28
C THR A 186 9.96 -13.28 -11.97
N TYR A 187 9.94 -14.60 -11.84
CA TYR A 187 9.63 -15.27 -10.58
C TYR A 187 10.73 -14.99 -9.55
N ARG A 188 10.48 -14.06 -8.64
CA ARG A 188 11.26 -13.90 -7.41
C ARG A 188 10.39 -14.36 -6.25
N PHE A 189 10.83 -15.40 -5.55
CA PHE A 189 10.16 -15.85 -4.35
C PHE A 189 10.35 -14.81 -3.25
N GLU A 190 9.26 -14.13 -2.87
CA GLU A 190 9.24 -13.17 -1.79
C GLU A 190 8.30 -13.67 -0.70
N PHE A 191 8.85 -14.01 0.46
CA PHE A 191 8.11 -14.55 1.59
C PHE A 191 7.59 -13.42 2.49
N LYS A 192 6.41 -13.62 3.10
CA LYS A 192 5.99 -12.79 4.23
C LYS A 192 6.95 -12.99 5.39
N ALA A 193 7.23 -11.94 6.17
CA ALA A 193 8.20 -12.02 7.27
C ALA A 193 7.87 -13.15 8.28
N ASN A 194 6.59 -13.37 8.58
CA ASN A 194 6.13 -14.44 9.47
C ASN A 194 6.26 -15.85 8.84
N GLU A 195 6.05 -15.97 7.53
CA GLU A 195 6.21 -17.24 6.81
C GLU A 195 7.68 -17.64 6.69
N PHE A 196 8.57 -16.66 6.48
CA PHE A 196 10.01 -16.90 6.45
C PHE A 196 10.51 -17.54 7.75
N ARG A 197 10.05 -17.06 8.91
CA ARG A 197 10.41 -17.65 10.22
C ARG A 197 9.97 -19.11 10.34
N ASN A 198 8.73 -19.42 9.96
CA ASN A 198 8.22 -20.79 10.04
C ASN A 198 8.98 -21.72 9.07
N LEU A 199 9.25 -21.25 7.85
CA LEU A 199 10.04 -22.00 6.87
C LEU A 199 11.45 -22.28 7.40
N ALA A 200 12.10 -21.28 8.01
CA ALA A 200 13.42 -21.43 8.62
C ALA A 200 13.42 -22.47 9.75
N VAL A 201 12.42 -22.45 10.65
CA VAL A 201 12.30 -23.45 11.73
C VAL A 201 12.13 -24.87 11.18
N ILE A 202 11.35 -25.04 10.10
CA ILE A 202 11.15 -26.35 9.48
C ILE A 202 12.42 -26.84 8.78
N LEU A 203 13.02 -25.99 7.93
CA LEU A 203 14.17 -26.37 7.11
C LEU A 203 15.46 -26.53 7.93
N VAL A 204 15.71 -25.63 8.89
CA VAL A 204 16.96 -25.59 9.67
C VAL A 204 16.81 -26.29 11.02
N GLY A 205 15.60 -26.38 11.58
CA GLY A 205 15.35 -27.05 12.86
C GLY A 205 14.85 -28.48 12.65
N LEU A 206 13.63 -28.61 12.10
CA LEU A 206 12.91 -29.88 12.07
C LEU A 206 13.60 -30.93 11.18
N MET A 207 14.07 -30.54 9.99
CA MET A 207 14.75 -31.46 9.07
C MET A 207 16.03 -32.07 9.65
N PRO A 208 17.02 -31.30 10.14
CA PRO A 208 18.21 -31.91 10.73
C PRO A 208 17.88 -32.70 12.01
N LEU A 209 16.93 -32.25 12.84
CA LEU A 209 16.53 -32.99 14.04
C LEU A 209 15.89 -34.35 13.71
N SER A 210 15.13 -34.45 12.61
CA SER A 210 14.56 -35.72 12.16
C SER A 210 15.66 -36.69 11.69
N THR A 211 16.67 -36.19 10.97
CA THR A 211 17.82 -37.04 10.58
C THR A 211 18.62 -37.52 11.79
N LEU A 212 18.79 -36.66 12.81
CA LEU A 212 19.51 -36.98 14.03
C LEU A 212 18.77 -38.03 14.87
N THR A 213 17.45 -37.88 15.02
CA THR A 213 16.62 -38.84 15.76
C THR A 213 16.56 -40.20 15.06
N LEU A 214 16.44 -40.23 13.73
CA LEU A 214 16.54 -41.48 12.96
C LEU A 214 17.91 -42.14 13.11
N GLY A 215 19.00 -41.36 13.07
CA GLY A 215 20.35 -41.84 13.30
C GLY A 215 20.52 -42.47 14.69
N ILE A 216 20.04 -41.80 15.73
CA ILE A 216 20.07 -42.31 17.11
C ILE A 216 19.23 -43.58 17.25
N LEU A 217 18.03 -43.62 16.67
CA LEU A 217 17.16 -44.81 16.69
C LEU A 217 17.83 -46.04 16.06
N VAL A 218 18.49 -45.85 14.91
CA VAL A 218 19.23 -46.93 14.24
C VAL A 218 20.43 -47.38 15.08
N TRP A 219 21.16 -46.45 15.69
CA TRP A 219 22.30 -46.78 16.57
C TRP A 219 21.86 -47.58 17.80
N LEU A 220 20.78 -47.17 18.47
CA LEU A 220 20.22 -47.89 19.62
C LEU A 220 19.77 -49.30 19.24
N ARG A 221 19.07 -49.46 18.12
CA ARG A 221 18.60 -50.78 17.64
C ARG A 221 19.73 -51.72 17.23
N ARG A 222 20.89 -51.20 16.84
CA ARG A 222 22.08 -52.02 16.53
C ARG A 222 22.86 -52.43 17.78
N ARG A 223 22.67 -51.73 18.91
CA ARG A 223 23.39 -51.98 20.16
C ARG A 223 22.63 -52.94 21.09
N THR A 224 21.31 -53.02 20.96
CA THR A 224 20.45 -54.07 21.54
C THR A 224 20.52 -55.34 20.70
#